data_AF-A0A2U1AV53-F1
#
_entry.id   AF-A0A2U1AV53-F1
#
_cell.length_a   1.000
_cell.length_b   1.000
_cell.length_c   1.000
_cell.angle_alpha   90.00
_cell.angle_beta   90.00
_cell.angle_gamma   90.00
#
_symmetry.space_group_name_H-M   'P 1'
#
loop_
_entity.id
_entity.type
_entity.pdbx_description
1 polymer ?
#
loop_
_entity_poly.entity_id
_entity_poly.type
_entity_poly.pdbx_seq_one_letter_code
_entity_poly.pdbx_strand_id
1 'polypeptide(L)'
;MAKISMMELLSLQQGMTEPQKAMFQNQLRQRLKNRGLTFILAFFTGGLDRIYLGQIGLGILKILTTGGLGIWWLIDLFTAMERTDEYNRKLALEISQALKLQN
;
A
#
# COMPACT_ATOMS: atom_id res chain seq x y z
N MET A 1 -2.92 4.19 -11.19
CA MET A 1 -1.89 5.15 -10.69
C MET A 1 -0.52 4.48 -10.67
N ALA A 2 0.58 5.20 -10.94
CA ALA A 2 1.93 4.63 -11.05
C ALA A 2 2.66 4.51 -9.70
N LYS A 3 3.76 3.75 -9.66
CA LYS A 3 4.73 3.70 -8.54
C LYS A 3 5.08 5.12 -8.07
N ILE A 4 5.34 5.30 -6.77
CA ILE A 4 5.75 6.61 -6.20
C ILE A 4 6.90 7.18 -7.03
N SER A 5 6.70 8.39 -7.55
CA SER A 5 7.72 9.08 -8.32
C SER A 5 8.80 9.64 -7.39
N MET A 6 10.03 9.72 -7.88
CA MET A 6 11.12 10.35 -7.13
C MET A 6 10.77 11.79 -6.72
N MET A 7 10.12 12.54 -7.60
CA MET A 7 9.69 13.91 -7.29
C MET A 7 8.66 13.98 -6.16
N GLU A 8 7.74 13.03 -6.12
CA GLU A 8 6.75 12.93 -5.04
C GLU A 8 7.43 12.57 -3.71
N LEU A 9 8.43 11.69 -3.74
CA LEU A 9 9.19 11.32 -2.56
C LEU A 9 10.05 12.49 -2.03
N LEU A 10 10.61 13.29 -2.93
CA LEU A 10 11.35 14.51 -2.57
C LEU A 10 10.44 15.58 -1.99
N SER A 11 9.25 15.80 -2.58
CA SER A 11 8.29 16.79 -2.06
C SER A 11 7.79 16.43 -0.66
N LEU A 12 7.60 15.15 -0.37
CA LEU A 12 7.21 14.68 0.98
C LEU A 12 8.28 14.96 2.04
N GLN A 13 9.56 14.93 1.64
CA GLN A 13 10.70 15.24 2.52
C GLN A 13 10.99 16.74 2.66
N GLN A 14 10.33 17.60 1.87
CA GLN A 14 10.52 19.04 2.01
C GLN A 14 10.09 19.52 3.40
N GLY A 15 10.96 20.30 4.05
CA GLY A 15 10.77 20.80 5.41
C GLY A 15 11.19 19.85 6.54
N MET A 16 11.76 18.68 6.22
CA MET A 16 12.32 17.76 7.21
C MET A 16 13.80 18.05 7.51
N THR A 17 14.21 17.82 8.76
CA THR A 17 15.62 17.79 9.15
C THR A 17 16.32 16.51 8.62
N GLU A 18 17.65 16.52 8.49
CA GLU A 18 18.42 15.33 8.09
C GLU A 18 18.09 14.05 8.89
N PRO A 19 17.98 14.08 10.24
CA PRO A 19 17.55 12.90 10.98
C PRO A 19 16.11 12.46 10.63
N GLN A 20 15.18 13.40 10.39
CA GLN A 20 13.82 13.08 9.95
C GLN A 20 13.81 12.45 8.55
N LYS A 21 14.64 12.91 7.61
CA LYS A 21 14.78 12.30 6.28
C LYS A 21 15.29 10.86 6.38
N ALA A 22 16.28 10.61 7.23
CA ALA A 22 16.79 9.25 7.46
C ALA A 22 15.72 8.34 8.08
N MET A 23 14.96 8.83 9.06
CA MET A 23 13.83 8.09 9.65
C MET A 23 12.73 7.81 8.63
N PHE A 24 12.36 8.80 7.81
CA PHE A 24 11.37 8.66 6.75
C PHE A 24 11.77 7.55 5.78
N GLN A 25 13.00 7.58 5.27
CA GLN A 25 13.49 6.59 4.32
C GLN A 25 13.51 5.19 4.93
N ASN A 26 13.93 5.07 6.19
CA ASN A 26 13.98 3.78 6.88
C ASN A 26 12.57 3.21 7.11
N GLN A 27 11.64 4.03 7.63
CA GLN A 27 10.25 3.60 7.86
C GLN A 27 9.54 3.24 6.56
N LEU A 28 9.72 4.04 5.51
CA LEU A 28 9.14 3.77 4.21
C LEU A 28 9.69 2.45 3.66
N ARG A 29 11.01 2.26 3.64
CA ARG A 29 11.64 1.03 3.16
C ARG A 29 11.16 -0.22 3.89
N GLN A 30 10.96 -0.13 5.21
CA GLN A 30 10.51 -1.27 6.02
C GLN A 30 9.03 -1.61 5.82
N ARG A 31 8.19 -0.61 5.58
CA ARG A 31 6.72 -0.78 5.52
C ARG A 31 6.16 -0.89 4.10
N LEU A 32 6.97 -0.57 3.08
CA LEU A 32 6.60 -0.71 1.68
C LEU A 32 6.15 -2.14 1.37
N LYS A 33 5.00 -2.26 0.72
CA LYS A 33 4.42 -3.52 0.28
C LYS A 33 4.87 -3.84 -1.13
N ASN A 34 5.12 -5.12 -1.40
CA ASN A 34 5.57 -5.58 -2.71
C ASN A 34 4.36 -5.84 -3.64
N ARG A 35 4.40 -5.23 -4.83
CA ARG A 35 3.36 -5.36 -5.87
C ARG A 35 3.21 -6.80 -6.36
N GLY A 36 4.32 -7.48 -6.59
CA GLY A 36 4.34 -8.88 -7.06
C GLY A 36 3.78 -9.83 -6.01
N LEU A 37 4.14 -9.65 -4.74
CA LEU A 37 3.55 -10.44 -3.65
C LEU A 37 2.03 -10.20 -3.59
N THR A 38 1.59 -8.95 -3.64
CA THR A 38 0.15 -8.64 -3.58
C THR A 38 -0.62 -9.27 -4.74
N PHE A 39 -0.05 -9.29 -5.95
CA PHE A 39 -0.63 -9.98 -7.10
C PHE A 39 -0.70 -11.50 -6.90
N ILE A 40 0.36 -12.13 -6.39
CA ILE A 40 0.36 -13.56 -6.06
C ILE A 40 -0.71 -13.88 -5.02
N LEU A 41 -0.83 -13.06 -3.97
CA LEU A 41 -1.89 -13.22 -2.97
C LEU A 41 -3.28 -13.08 -3.62
N ALA A 42 -3.48 -12.08 -4.48
CA ALA A 42 -4.77 -11.87 -5.16
C ALA A 42 -5.16 -13.09 -6.02
N PHE A 43 -4.18 -13.68 -6.71
CA PHE A 43 -4.38 -14.85 -7.56
C PHE A 43 -4.74 -16.11 -6.75
N PHE A 44 -3.99 -16.44 -5.69
CA PHE A 44 -4.13 -17.72 -4.98
C PHE A 44 -5.17 -17.74 -3.86
N THR A 45 -5.49 -16.59 -3.27
CA THR A 45 -6.15 -16.59 -1.94
C THR A 45 -7.55 -15.98 -1.93
N GLY A 46 -8.03 -15.46 -3.07
CA GLY A 46 -9.40 -15.00 -3.24
C GLY A 46 -9.83 -13.85 -2.30
N GLY A 47 -8.89 -13.18 -1.60
CA GLY A 47 -9.19 -12.08 -0.69
C GLY A 47 -8.12 -11.73 0.35
N LEU A 48 -7.05 -12.52 0.52
CA LEU A 48 -5.97 -12.16 1.46
C LEU A 48 -5.12 -10.99 0.96
N ASP A 49 -5.13 -10.67 -0.33
CA ASP A 49 -4.52 -9.45 -0.88
C ASP A 49 -5.11 -8.18 -0.24
N ARG A 50 -6.43 -8.18 0.00
CA ARG A 50 -7.14 -7.07 0.65
C ARG A 50 -6.71 -6.91 2.09
N ILE A 51 -6.62 -8.02 2.82
CA ILE A 51 -6.17 -8.05 4.21
C ILE A 51 -4.71 -7.57 4.30
N TYR A 52 -3.85 -8.00 3.36
CA TYR A 52 -2.45 -7.59 3.30
C TYR A 52 -2.26 -6.08 3.09
N LEU A 53 -3.18 -5.44 2.35
CA LEU A 53 -3.24 -3.99 2.14
C LEU A 53 -4.04 -3.24 3.23
N GLY A 54 -4.42 -3.91 4.33
CA GLY A 54 -5.16 -3.29 5.44
C GLY A 54 -6.66 -3.13 5.21
N GLN A 55 -7.21 -3.61 4.09
CA GLN A 55 -8.64 -3.60 3.79
C GLN A 55 -9.34 -4.84 4.39
N ILE A 56 -9.25 -4.99 5.72
CA ILE A 56 -9.69 -6.18 6.44
C ILE A 56 -11.19 -6.45 6.24
N GLY A 57 -12.05 -5.43 6.36
CA GLY A 57 -13.49 -5.59 6.20
C GLY A 57 -13.90 -6.13 4.83
N LEU A 58 -13.29 -5.62 3.75
CA LEU A 58 -13.54 -6.10 2.39
C LEU A 58 -12.95 -7.50 2.14
N GLY A 59 -11.82 -7.83 2.78
CA GLY A 59 -11.24 -9.18 2.73
C GLY A 59 -12.15 -10.21 3.40
N ILE A 60 -12.68 -9.90 4.59
CA ILE A 60 -13.62 -10.76 5.32
C ILE A 60 -14.91 -10.91 4.51
N LEU A 61 -15.47 -9.83 3.96
CA LEU A 61 -16.67 -9.89 3.13
C LEU A 61 -16.48 -10.81 1.91
N LYS A 62 -15.29 -10.79 1.30
CA LYS A 62 -14.94 -11.69 0.19
C LYS A 62 -14.94 -13.16 0.59
N ILE A 63 -14.39 -13.47 1.77
CA ILE A 63 -14.36 -14.84 2.31
C ILE A 63 -15.79 -15.31 2.63
N LEU A 64 -16.61 -14.44 3.23
CA LEU A 64 -18.01 -14.75 3.58
C LEU A 64 -18.92 -14.94 2.35
N THR A 65 -18.59 -14.29 1.24
CA THR A 65 -19.31 -14.42 -0.05
C THR A 65 -18.72 -15.49 -0.96
N THR A 66 -17.89 -16.39 -0.41
CA THR A 66 -17.29 -17.51 -1.14
C THR A 66 -16.43 -17.06 -2.34
N GLY A 67 -15.73 -15.94 -2.22
CA GLY A 67 -14.81 -15.44 -3.25
C GLY A 67 -15.48 -14.80 -4.46
N GLY A 68 -16.76 -14.39 -4.36
CA GLY A 68 -17.43 -13.56 -5.37
C GLY A 68 -17.36 -14.10 -6.80
N LEU A 69 -17.87 -15.31 -7.03
CA LEU A 69 -18.28 -15.83 -8.35
C LEU A 69 -17.28 -15.63 -9.51
N GLY A 70 -15.96 -15.62 -9.25
CA GLY A 70 -14.91 -15.47 -10.27
C GLY A 70 -14.74 -14.06 -10.87
N ILE A 71 -15.83 -13.28 -11.00
CA ILE A 71 -15.77 -11.90 -11.51
C ILE A 71 -15.02 -11.00 -10.53
N TRP A 72 -15.28 -11.15 -9.23
CA TRP A 72 -14.61 -10.34 -8.22
C TRP A 72 -13.14 -10.69 -8.04
N TRP A 73 -12.75 -11.90 -8.42
CA TRP A 73 -11.36 -12.33 -8.51
C TRP A 73 -10.68 -11.71 -9.73
N LEU A 74 -11.34 -11.70 -10.90
CA LEU A 74 -10.79 -11.11 -12.12
C LEU A 74 -10.50 -9.61 -11.97
N ILE A 75 -11.44 -8.86 -11.39
CA ILE A 75 -11.26 -7.42 -11.10
C ILE A 75 -10.07 -7.21 -10.14
N ASP A 76 -9.90 -8.08 -9.15
CA ASP A 76 -8.82 -7.94 -8.18
C ASP A 76 -7.44 -8.19 -8.78
N LEU A 77 -7.30 -9.05 -9.80
CA LEU A 77 -6.03 -9.25 -10.50
C LEU A 77 -5.54 -7.98 -11.20
N PHE A 78 -6.43 -7.26 -11.88
CA PHE A 78 -6.06 -6.01 -12.56
C PHE A 78 -5.85 -4.86 -11.56
N THR A 79 -6.62 -4.80 -10.49
CA THR A 79 -6.56 -3.70 -9.52
C THR A 79 -5.56 -3.91 -8.38
N ALA A 80 -5.05 -5.13 -8.13
CA ALA A 80 -4.15 -5.43 -7.01
C ALA A 80 -2.87 -4.60 -7.05
N MET A 81 -2.28 -4.42 -8.23
CA MET A 81 -1.07 -3.61 -8.40
C MET A 81 -1.33 -2.14 -8.09
N GLU A 82 -2.44 -1.59 -8.58
CA GLU A 82 -2.84 -0.20 -8.32
C GLU A 82 -3.13 0.02 -6.84
N ARG A 83 -3.87 -0.88 -6.19
CA ARG A 83 -4.16 -0.82 -4.76
C ARG A 83 -2.89 -0.88 -3.90
N THR A 84 -1.88 -1.63 -4.34
CA THR A 84 -0.57 -1.66 -3.67
C THR A 84 0.15 -0.33 -3.79
N ASP A 85 0.12 0.29 -4.96
CA ASP A 85 0.75 1.59 -5.21
C ASP A 85 0.06 2.69 -4.40
N GLU A 86 -1.27 2.68 -4.32
CA GLU A 86 -2.06 3.57 -3.47
C GLU A 86 -1.74 3.40 -1.99
N TYR A 87 -1.66 2.15 -1.50
CA TYR A 87 -1.30 1.86 -0.12
C TYR A 87 0.08 2.45 0.22
N ASN A 88 1.07 2.21 -0.64
CA ASN A 88 2.43 2.69 -0.45
C ASN A 88 2.51 4.23 -0.48
N ARG A 89 1.69 4.90 -1.31
CA ARG A 89 1.58 6.38 -1.33
C ARG A 89 1.00 6.92 -0.03
N LYS A 90 -0.12 6.33 0.44
CA LYS A 90 -0.75 6.70 1.71
C LYS A 90 0.21 6.54 2.88
N LEU A 91 0.94 5.43 2.91
CA LEU A 91 1.99 5.17 3.88
C LEU A 91 3.09 6.25 3.85
N ALA A 92 3.56 6.65 2.67
CA ALA A 92 4.56 7.71 2.54
C ALA A 92 4.03 9.06 3.05
N LEU A 93 2.77 9.40 2.74
CA LEU A 93 2.12 10.60 3.26
C LEU A 93 2.03 10.58 4.79
N GLU A 94 1.56 9.48 5.37
CA GLU A 94 1.40 9.30 6.81
C GLU A 94 2.74 9.44 7.55
N ILE A 95 3.79 8.76 7.09
CA ILE A 95 5.13 8.88 7.67
C ILE A 95 5.63 10.32 7.56
N SER A 96 5.38 10.99 6.42
CA SER A 96 5.83 12.36 6.21
C SER A 96 5.17 13.34 7.18
N GLN A 97 3.86 13.18 7.40
CA GLN A 97 3.07 14.02 8.30
C GLN A 97 3.45 13.76 9.76
N ALA A 98 3.57 12.48 10.15
CA ALA A 98 3.94 12.10 11.51
C ALA A 98 5.29 12.69 11.93
N LEU A 99 6.28 12.68 11.04
CA LEU A 99 7.60 13.26 11.31
C LEU A 99 7.59 14.80 11.34
N LYS A 100 6.75 15.44 10.52
CA LYS A 100 6.60 16.91 10.53
C LYS A 100 5.89 17.43 11.79
N LEU A 101 4.97 16.64 12.35
CA LEU A 101 4.25 16.95 13.59
C LEU A 101 5.10 16.74 14.86
N GLN A 102 6.25 16.08 14.75
CA GLN A 102 7.19 15.92 15.88
C GLN A 102 8.09 17.14 16.10
N ASN A 103 7.97 18.18 15.28
CA ASN A 103 8.66 19.47 15.43
C ASN A 103 7.80 20.49 16.17
#